data_AF-A0A6A5BRK8-F1
#
_entry.id   AF-A0A6A5BRK8-F1
#
_cell.length_a   1.000
_cell.length_b   1.000
_cell.length_c   1.000
_cell.angle_alpha   90.00
_cell.angle_beta   90.00
_cell.angle_gamma   90.00
#
_symmetry.space_group_name_H-M   'P 1'
#
loop_
_entity.id
_entity.type
_entity.pdbx_description
1 polymer ?
#
loop_
_entity_poly.entity_id
_entity_poly.type
_entity_poly.pdbx_seq_one_letter_code
_entity_poly.pdbx_strand_id
1 'polypeptide(L)'
;MSSRSVCHSKSPSSLLQSMFFWSGALLPLPSIALYILTPGGTVKHFNGEVTPTSKFWCSVAASGDAAISALCWHVLLMKNRESEMGEEVKRLVIRVNWIYGLFHFGAFWFWHMKGEKHKNPWFYPLSLAISTAALLAWGL
;
A
#
# COMPACT_ATOMS: atom_id res chain seq x y z
N MET A 1 -29.00 -40.60 0.72
CA MET A 1 -28.71 -39.23 1.18
C MET A 1 -27.38 -38.82 0.57
N SER A 2 -27.40 -37.95 -0.45
CA SER A 2 -26.20 -37.52 -1.20
C SER A 2 -25.66 -36.24 -0.59
N SER A 3 -24.49 -36.32 0.02
CA SER A 3 -23.75 -35.15 0.52
C SER A 3 -23.11 -34.45 -0.67
N ARG A 4 -23.74 -33.37 -1.15
CA ARG A 4 -23.09 -32.47 -2.13
C ARG A 4 -22.06 -31.64 -1.38
N SER A 5 -20.79 -31.93 -1.61
CA SER A 5 -19.71 -31.00 -1.29
C SER A 5 -19.93 -29.72 -2.10
N VAL A 6 -20.31 -28.65 -1.42
CA VAL A 6 -20.35 -27.32 -2.01
C VAL A 6 -18.91 -26.92 -2.24
N CYS A 7 -18.44 -27.11 -3.47
CA CYS A 7 -17.17 -26.57 -3.92
C CYS A 7 -17.30 -25.04 -3.86
N HIS A 8 -16.78 -24.42 -2.80
CA HIS A 8 -16.63 -22.97 -2.70
C HIS A 8 -15.64 -22.53 -3.80
N SER A 9 -16.14 -22.26 -5.00
CA SER A 9 -15.39 -21.50 -5.97
C SER A 9 -15.14 -20.13 -5.34
N LYS A 10 -13.88 -19.82 -5.05
CA LYS A 10 -13.49 -18.50 -4.58
C LYS A 10 -13.91 -17.51 -5.67
N SER A 11 -14.89 -16.65 -5.35
CA SER A 11 -15.31 -15.58 -6.25
C SER A 11 -14.08 -14.82 -6.78
N PRO A 12 -14.03 -14.43 -8.06
CA PRO A 12 -12.95 -13.61 -8.62
C PRO A 12 -12.65 -12.36 -7.78
N SER A 13 -13.68 -11.79 -7.13
CA SER A 13 -13.54 -10.64 -6.22
C SER A 13 -12.67 -10.95 -4.99
N SER A 14 -12.75 -12.17 -4.45
CA SER A 14 -11.97 -12.59 -3.27
C SER A 14 -10.48 -12.82 -3.58
N LEU A 15 -10.16 -13.21 -4.82
CA LEU A 15 -8.78 -13.36 -5.26
C LEU A 15 -8.11 -12.01 -5.43
N LEU A 16 -8.75 -11.08 -6.14
CA LEU A 16 -8.24 -9.73 -6.38
C LEU A 16 -8.04 -8.95 -5.08
N GLN A 17 -9.00 -9.04 -4.16
CA GLN A 17 -8.87 -8.42 -2.84
C GLN A 17 -7.72 -9.03 -2.03
N SER A 18 -7.54 -10.36 -2.11
CA SER A 18 -6.39 -11.02 -1.48
C SER A 18 -5.07 -10.56 -2.09
N MET A 19 -4.99 -10.40 -3.42
CA MET A 19 -3.80 -9.87 -4.10
C MET A 19 -3.48 -8.44 -3.67
N PHE A 20 -4.51 -7.60 -3.48
CA PHE A 20 -4.34 -6.24 -2.95
C PHE A 20 -3.71 -6.22 -1.55
N PHE A 21 -4.19 -7.08 -0.65
CA PHE A 21 -3.59 -7.17 0.69
C PHE A 21 -2.17 -7.76 0.65
N TRP A 22 -1.91 -8.77 -0.18
CA TRP A 22 -0.56 -9.31 -0.36
C TRP A 22 0.42 -8.27 -0.92
N SER A 23 -0.01 -7.47 -1.89
CA SER A 23 0.83 -6.40 -2.45
C SER A 23 1.09 -5.30 -1.42
N GLY A 24 0.07 -4.86 -0.68
CA GLY A 24 0.21 -3.89 0.41
C GLY A 24 1.08 -4.40 1.58
N ALA A 25 1.12 -5.72 1.80
CA ALA A 25 1.97 -6.33 2.82
C ALA A 25 3.46 -6.42 2.40
N LEU A 26 3.73 -6.77 1.14
CA LEU A 26 5.09 -7.10 0.68
C LEU A 26 5.81 -5.96 -0.04
N LEU A 27 5.12 -5.21 -0.92
CA LEU A 27 5.76 -4.19 -1.76
C LEU A 27 6.38 -3.03 -0.97
N PRO A 28 5.87 -2.61 0.20
CA PRO A 28 6.51 -1.54 0.97
C PRO A 28 7.81 -1.97 1.66
N LEU A 29 8.09 -3.27 1.84
CA LEU A 29 9.25 -3.74 2.62
C LEU A 29 10.61 -3.23 2.09
N PRO A 30 10.91 -3.28 0.77
CA PRO A 30 12.14 -2.71 0.24
C PRO A 30 12.22 -1.19 0.44
N SER A 31 11.09 -0.49 0.34
CA SER A 31 10.99 0.95 0.54
C SER A 31 11.36 1.33 1.98
N ILE A 32 10.78 0.62 2.97
CA ILE A 32 11.12 0.76 4.39
C ILE A 32 12.62 0.57 4.61
N ALA A 33 13.20 -0.50 4.06
CA ALA A 33 14.61 -0.80 4.22
C ALA A 33 15.50 0.32 3.66
N LEU A 34 15.20 0.83 2.47
CA LEU A 34 15.96 1.92 1.85
C LEU A 34 15.84 3.25 2.60
N TYR A 35 14.62 3.61 3.05
CA TYR A 35 14.42 4.84 3.81
C TYR A 35 15.09 4.81 5.19
N ILE A 36 15.19 3.65 5.84
CA ILE A 36 15.79 3.51 7.18
C ILE A 36 17.32 3.35 7.09
N LEU A 37 17.80 2.45 6.24
CA LEU A 37 19.23 2.09 6.20
C LEU A 37 20.07 3.13 5.44
N THR A 38 19.50 3.71 4.39
CA THR A 38 20.23 4.62 3.50
C THR A 38 19.42 5.88 3.14
N PRO A 39 18.86 6.63 4.12
CA PRO A 39 17.99 7.79 3.86
C PRO A 39 18.65 8.85 2.96
N GLY A 40 19.93 9.17 3.19
CA GLY A 40 20.65 10.11 2.34
C GLY A 40 20.91 9.59 0.91
N GLY A 41 21.07 8.27 0.75
CA GLY A 41 21.16 7.63 -0.56
C GLY A 41 19.83 7.71 -1.31
N THR A 42 18.72 7.47 -0.62
CA THR A 42 17.37 7.58 -1.17
C THR A 42 17.05 9.02 -1.59
N VAL A 43 17.35 10.00 -0.74
CA VAL A 43 17.20 11.43 -1.09
C VAL A 43 18.00 11.78 -2.35
N LYS A 44 19.27 11.35 -2.43
CA LYS A 44 20.10 11.58 -3.62
C LYS A 44 19.57 10.85 -4.86
N HIS A 45 19.04 9.64 -4.71
CA HIS A 45 18.46 8.87 -5.81
C HIS A 45 17.29 9.61 -6.46
N PHE A 46 16.52 10.35 -5.67
CA PHE A 46 15.43 11.22 -6.13
C PHE A 46 15.88 12.67 -6.40
N ASN A 47 17.19 12.91 -6.60
CA ASN A 47 17.80 14.22 -6.87
C ASN A 47 17.46 15.29 -5.83
N GLY A 48 17.17 14.88 -4.58
CA GLY A 48 16.93 15.78 -3.47
C GLY A 48 18.20 16.22 -2.77
N GLU A 49 18.11 17.32 -2.04
CA GLU A 49 19.17 17.79 -1.15
C GLU A 49 19.15 17.00 0.17
N VAL A 50 20.30 16.47 0.56
CA VAL A 50 20.45 15.72 1.82
C VAL A 50 20.55 16.71 2.98
N THR A 51 19.44 16.91 3.68
CA THR A 51 19.31 17.76 4.86
C THR A 51 18.76 16.95 6.03
N PRO A 52 18.84 17.42 7.28
CA PRO A 52 18.17 16.78 8.41
C PRO A 52 16.66 16.59 8.15
N THR A 53 16.03 17.59 7.53
CA THR A 53 14.60 17.57 7.18
C THR A 53 14.28 16.49 6.14
N SER A 54 15.06 16.35 5.07
CA SER A 54 14.79 15.31 4.07
C SER A 54 15.02 13.89 4.62
N LYS A 55 16.00 13.70 5.50
CA LYS A 55 16.19 12.42 6.22
C LYS A 55 15.03 12.12 7.18
N PHE A 56 14.51 13.12 7.88
CA PHE A 56 13.32 12.97 8.72
C PHE A 56 12.11 12.53 7.89
N TRP A 57 11.88 13.13 6.72
CA TRP A 57 10.80 12.72 5.82
C TRP A 57 10.94 11.28 5.32
N CYS A 58 12.16 10.78 5.11
CA CYS A 58 12.37 9.35 4.84
C CYS A 58 11.87 8.48 6.00
N SER A 59 12.14 8.84 7.25
CA SER A 59 11.64 8.10 8.42
C SER A 59 10.11 8.14 8.52
N VAL A 60 9.48 9.27 8.17
CA VAL A 60 8.01 9.39 8.11
C VAL A 60 7.43 8.47 7.03
N ALA A 61 8.02 8.48 5.83
CA ALA A 61 7.62 7.61 4.73
C ALA A 61 7.78 6.12 5.11
N ALA A 62 8.91 5.73 5.68
CA ALA A 62 9.15 4.37 6.16
C ALA A 62 8.13 3.93 7.22
N SER A 63 7.74 4.83 8.12
CA SER A 63 6.76 4.55 9.17
C SER A 63 5.37 4.30 8.57
N GLY A 64 4.98 5.11 7.58
CA GLY A 64 3.73 4.90 6.83
C GLY A 64 3.71 3.57 6.08
N ASP A 65 4.79 3.27 5.35
CA ASP A 65 4.96 2.00 4.63
C ASP A 65 4.88 0.79 5.58
N ALA A 66 5.52 0.89 6.76
CA ALA A 66 5.49 -0.15 7.78
C ALA A 66 4.07 -0.33 8.37
N ALA A 67 3.36 0.77 8.65
CA ALA A 67 1.99 0.71 9.16
C ALA A 67 1.04 0.04 8.16
N ILE A 68 1.09 0.41 6.88
CA ILE A 68 0.29 -0.23 5.83
C ILE A 68 0.64 -1.70 5.69
N SER A 69 1.94 -2.04 5.64
CA SER A 69 2.39 -3.43 5.56
C SER A 69 1.86 -4.26 6.73
N ALA A 70 1.94 -3.75 7.96
CA ALA A 70 1.44 -4.42 9.15
C ALA A 70 -0.08 -4.60 9.13
N LEU A 71 -0.84 -3.58 8.72
CA LEU A 71 -2.30 -3.66 8.59
C LEU A 71 -2.72 -4.70 7.55
N CYS A 72 -2.06 -4.73 6.40
CA CYS A 72 -2.32 -5.73 5.37
C CYS A 72 -1.95 -7.15 5.83
N TRP A 73 -0.83 -7.32 6.54
CA TRP A 73 -0.49 -8.59 7.17
C TRP A 73 -1.51 -9.04 8.19
N HIS A 74 -1.99 -8.12 9.03
CA HIS A 74 -3.02 -8.41 10.01
C HIS A 74 -4.28 -8.98 9.33
N VAL A 75 -4.74 -8.36 8.25
CA VAL A 75 -5.88 -8.86 7.47
C VAL A 75 -5.62 -10.25 6.89
N LEU A 76 -4.43 -10.49 6.34
CA LEU A 76 -4.06 -11.79 5.76
C LEU A 76 -4.00 -12.92 6.80
N LEU A 77 -3.44 -12.62 7.99
CA LEU A 77 -3.30 -13.59 9.08
C LEU A 77 -4.63 -13.85 9.81
N MET A 78 -5.50 -12.84 9.90
CA MET A 78 -6.82 -12.96 10.53
C MET A 78 -7.88 -13.64 9.66
N LYS A 79 -7.55 -13.95 8.40
CA LYS A 79 -8.45 -14.61 7.43
C LYS A 79 -9.10 -15.90 7.96
N ASN A 80 -8.47 -16.60 8.92
CA ASN A 80 -8.99 -17.85 9.49
C ASN A 80 -9.92 -17.65 10.73
N ARG A 81 -10.09 -16.42 11.24
CA ARG A 81 -10.91 -16.09 12.42
C ARG A 81 -12.18 -15.32 12.03
N GLU A 82 -12.92 -15.87 11.08
CA GLU A 82 -13.93 -15.21 10.26
C GLU A 82 -15.23 -14.76 10.97
N SER A 83 -15.39 -14.94 12.28
CA SER A 83 -16.64 -14.55 12.95
C SER A 83 -16.66 -13.07 13.34
N GLU A 84 -17.52 -12.32 12.63
CA GLU A 84 -18.09 -11.00 12.95
C GLU A 84 -17.25 -9.73 12.73
N MET A 85 -15.93 -9.69 12.96
CA MET A 85 -15.17 -8.42 12.87
C MET A 85 -14.35 -8.24 11.57
N GLY A 86 -14.43 -9.21 10.64
CA GLY A 86 -13.51 -9.30 9.51
C GLY A 86 -13.70 -8.26 8.41
N GLU A 87 -14.93 -7.93 8.03
CA GLU A 87 -15.19 -7.07 6.87
C GLU A 87 -15.02 -5.58 7.17
N GLU A 88 -15.44 -5.10 8.35
CA GLU A 88 -15.25 -3.70 8.74
C GLU A 88 -13.77 -3.35 8.85
N VAL A 89 -12.96 -4.24 9.44
CA VAL A 89 -11.51 -4.07 9.52
C VAL A 89 -10.88 -4.05 8.14
N LYS A 90 -11.27 -4.95 7.22
CA LYS A 90 -10.80 -4.94 5.83
C LYS A 90 -11.11 -3.60 5.14
N ARG A 91 -12.34 -3.10 5.26
CA ARG A 91 -12.73 -1.79 4.70
C ARG A 91 -11.91 -0.66 5.29
N LEU A 92 -11.71 -0.65 6.60
CA LEU A 92 -10.89 0.35 7.27
C LEU A 92 -9.45 0.33 6.74
N VAL A 93 -8.84 -0.84 6.62
CA VAL A 93 -7.48 -0.98 6.08
C VAL A 93 -7.40 -0.49 4.63
N ILE A 94 -8.40 -0.79 3.79
CA ILE A 94 -8.46 -0.27 2.42
C ILE A 94 -8.56 1.27 2.41
N ARG A 95 -9.42 1.85 3.25
CA ARG A 95 -9.57 3.31 3.38
C ARG A 95 -8.27 3.97 3.83
N VAL A 96 -7.62 3.41 4.86
CA VAL A 96 -6.34 3.92 5.38
C VAL A 96 -5.24 3.79 4.32
N ASN A 97 -5.15 2.66 3.62
CA ASN A 97 -4.20 2.48 2.53
C ASN A 97 -4.42 3.48 1.40
N TRP A 98 -5.67 3.79 1.06
CA TRP A 98 -5.98 4.79 0.05
C TRP A 98 -5.60 6.21 0.48
N ILE A 99 -5.92 6.62 1.72
CA ILE A 99 -5.52 7.93 2.27
C ILE A 99 -3.99 8.04 2.30
N TYR A 100 -3.30 7.00 2.75
CA TYR A 100 -1.84 6.95 2.73
C TYR A 100 -1.31 7.04 1.30
N GLY A 101 -1.88 6.29 0.36
CA GLY A 101 -1.52 6.32 -1.06
C GLY A 101 -1.67 7.72 -1.66
N LEU A 102 -2.75 8.44 -1.34
CA LEU A 102 -2.92 9.84 -1.75
C LEU A 102 -1.81 10.74 -1.22
N PHE A 103 -1.48 10.62 0.07
CA PHE A 103 -0.40 11.41 0.67
C PHE A 103 0.95 11.05 0.05
N HIS A 104 1.31 9.77 0.05
CA HIS A 104 2.61 9.27 -0.36
C HIS A 104 2.83 9.47 -1.86
N PHE A 105 1.98 8.90 -2.72
CA PHE A 105 2.13 9.04 -4.17
C PHE A 105 1.80 10.44 -4.67
N GLY A 106 0.88 11.16 -4.02
CA GLY A 106 0.57 12.55 -4.35
C GLY A 106 1.74 13.50 -4.06
N ALA A 107 2.40 13.35 -2.91
CA ALA A 107 3.61 14.10 -2.59
C ALA A 107 4.75 13.80 -3.57
N PHE A 108 4.97 12.51 -3.89
CA PHE A 108 5.94 12.09 -4.90
C PHE A 108 5.62 12.68 -6.28
N TRP A 109 4.37 12.57 -6.73
CA TRP A 109 3.93 13.12 -8.01
C TRP A 109 4.13 14.64 -8.09
N PHE A 110 3.69 15.38 -7.07
CA PHE A 110 3.86 16.83 -6.99
C PHE A 110 5.34 17.23 -7.08
N TRP A 111 6.20 16.55 -6.31
CA TRP A 111 7.63 16.82 -6.28
C TRP A 111 8.28 16.53 -7.64
N HIS A 112 7.91 15.43 -8.31
CA HIS A 112 8.48 15.07 -9.62
C HIS A 112 7.89 15.87 -10.81
N MET A 113 6.70 16.46 -10.66
CA MET A 113 6.13 17.34 -11.67
C MET A 113 6.66 18.78 -11.58
N LYS A 114 6.98 19.25 -10.36
CA LYS A 114 7.56 20.59 -10.15
C LYS A 114 9.08 20.62 -10.11
N GLY A 115 9.72 19.50 -9.79
CA GLY A 115 11.17 19.30 -9.82
C GLY A 115 11.62 18.64 -11.11
N GLU A 116 12.44 17.58 -11.01
CA GLU A 116 12.94 16.85 -12.17
C GLU A 116 12.03 15.69 -12.60
N LYS A 117 11.77 15.63 -13.91
CA LYS A 117 10.93 14.60 -14.55
C LYS A 117 11.60 13.23 -14.45
N HIS A 118 10.97 12.30 -13.74
CA HIS A 118 11.37 10.88 -13.79
C HIS A 118 11.23 10.32 -15.21
N LYS A 119 12.08 9.35 -15.57
CA LYS A 119 12.00 8.64 -16.87
C LYS A 119 10.65 7.92 -17.07
N ASN A 120 9.98 7.49 -15.99
CA ASN A 120 8.69 6.79 -16.03
C ASN A 120 7.70 7.39 -15.02
N PRO A 121 7.07 8.54 -15.32
CA PRO A 121 6.14 9.19 -14.40
C PRO A 121 4.83 8.41 -14.23
N TRP A 122 4.51 7.48 -15.14
CA TRP A 122 3.24 6.76 -15.18
C TRP A 122 2.98 5.80 -14.01
N PHE A 123 4.00 5.37 -13.28
CA PHE A 123 3.82 4.46 -12.15
C PHE A 123 3.05 5.09 -10.98
N TYR A 124 3.23 6.39 -10.74
CA TYR A 124 2.52 7.10 -9.67
C TYR A 124 1.00 7.25 -9.91
N PRO A 125 0.53 7.76 -11.07
CA PRO A 125 -0.90 7.83 -11.36
C PRO A 125 -1.52 6.44 -11.50
N LEU A 126 -0.76 5.44 -11.98
CA LEU A 126 -1.24 4.04 -12.02
C LEU A 126 -1.46 3.48 -10.61
N SER A 127 -0.53 3.70 -9.68
CA SER A 127 -0.68 3.28 -8.27
C SER A 127 -1.90 3.94 -7.62
N LEU A 128 -2.08 5.25 -7.86
CA LEU A 128 -3.27 5.98 -7.40
C LEU A 128 -4.57 5.43 -8.01
N ALA A 129 -4.57 5.11 -9.31
CA ALA A 129 -5.73 4.51 -9.98
C ALA A 129 -6.09 3.14 -9.38
N ILE A 130 -5.09 2.27 -9.15
CA ILE A 130 -5.29 0.95 -8.53
C ILE A 130 -5.84 1.08 -7.12
N SER A 131 -5.24 1.94 -6.29
CA SER A 131 -5.72 2.16 -4.91
C SER A 131 -7.14 2.73 -4.88
N THR A 132 -7.48 3.61 -5.82
CA THR A 132 -8.82 4.20 -5.95
C THR A 132 -9.83 3.17 -6.42
N ALA A 133 -9.48 2.32 -7.39
CA ALA A 133 -10.33 1.21 -7.80
C ALA A 133 -10.61 0.24 -6.65
N ALA A 134 -9.61 -0.06 -5.82
CA ALA A 134 -9.78 -0.89 -4.62
C ALA A 134 -10.71 -0.23 -3.58
N LEU A 135 -10.58 1.07 -3.36
CA LEU A 135 -11.51 1.83 -2.49
C LEU A 135 -12.95 1.74 -3.00
N LEU A 136 -13.18 1.99 -4.29
CA LEU A 136 -14.53 1.96 -4.87
C LEU A 136 -15.14 0.55 -4.86
N ALA A 137 -14.33 -0.48 -5.07
CA ALA A 137 -14.81 -1.86 -5.14
C ALA A 137 -15.08 -2.48 -3.75
N TRP A 138 -14.26 -2.14 -2.75
CA TRP A 138 -14.24 -2.87 -1.46
C TRP A 138 -14.16 -1.98 -0.23
N GLY A 139 -13.93 -0.67 -0.39
CA GLY A 139 -13.73 0.26 0.71
C GLY A 139 -14.93 1.14 1.02
N LEU A 140 -15.96 1.18 0.17
CA LEU A 140 -17.20 1.92 0.43
C LEU A 140 -18.13 1.17 1.40
#